data_AF-A0A433WTA2-F1
#
_entry.id   AF-A0A433WTA2-F1
#
_cell.length_a   1.000
_cell.length_b   1.000
_cell.length_c   1.000
_cell.angle_alpha   90.00
_cell.angle_beta   90.00
_cell.angle_gamma   90.00
#
_symmetry.space_group_name_H-M   'P 1'
#
loop_
_entity.id
_entity.type
_entity.pdbx_description
1 polymer ?
#
loop_
_entity_poly.entity_id
_entity_poly.type
_entity_poly.pdbx_seq_one_letter_code
_entity_poly.pdbx_strand_id
1 'polypeptide(L)'
;MPDEVVPVNTHGANALYARAAAAISPRAAYELGATGKTTTVSVGQTMRFSGSSDRASTINVRGAIVNNGTIDITGISLTPYQPASITGSGTINLRNVQLNGYTRNPTSYSLFLVSGQTINMENSSLAVRGGMTNTTINLKGSNNYIAFNFQSGPVNLKIRGFSQGDVLYVWNGNGSNSFSYDPATGILTITQLTKTIRLDIGLGYDRNAFSNADSYNGNKGVTYTRAAPCFLPGTLIATPNGERSVETLRPGDLVTVLRGESREAVPIVAVHEGEQTPNPLLAECWSNHPVRVCAHAFGEGAPHRDLRLTPEHCLYLQGRCVPARMLVNKNSVIYETGSAPYRYYNLELERHEVLFANGLPVESYLPAQPNPAEERTTSEGAQASRAALIPLPIDVTPPFVASLYARYGHIAPLSRQRDPRDPRAAGLCMSTEHGHVLPPRFTGGTKVAFGLPADTRTVILHARCFIPAVDIGAFIDDRRTLGVLVGRITLTDDQGTRDIVVHLDDEALEGWHPRDTSACRWTSGAAFIPLPFPVGPHGGTMMITILDSAPCPLGTTRFPAHLAAA
;
A
#
# COMPACT_ATOMS: atom_id res chain seq x y z
N MET A 1 47.33 11.43 -1.44
CA MET A 1 47.00 12.47 -2.44
C MET A 1 45.95 11.88 -3.35
N PRO A 2 44.82 12.57 -3.63
CA PRO A 2 43.78 12.02 -4.48
C PRO A 2 44.07 12.37 -5.94
N ASP A 3 44.03 11.37 -6.82
CA ASP A 3 44.16 11.57 -8.26
C ASP A 3 42.82 12.04 -8.86
N GLU A 4 42.89 13.26 -9.38
CA GLU A 4 42.21 13.89 -10.50
C GLU A 4 41.00 13.22 -11.18
N VAL A 5 39.91 14.01 -11.22
CA VAL A 5 38.80 13.89 -12.15
C VAL A 5 39.17 14.58 -13.47
N VAL A 6 39.17 13.85 -14.58
CA VAL A 6 39.28 14.41 -15.94
C VAL A 6 37.87 14.75 -16.48
N PRO A 7 37.62 15.95 -17.05
CA PRO A 7 36.36 16.31 -17.68
C PRO A 7 36.40 16.00 -19.19
N VAL A 8 35.28 15.55 -19.77
CA VAL A 8 35.08 15.53 -21.23
C VAL A 8 33.78 16.23 -21.62
N ASN A 9 33.91 16.99 -22.70
CA ASN A 9 33.04 18.01 -23.26
C ASN A 9 31.67 17.55 -23.78
N THR A 10 30.82 18.58 -23.84
CA THR A 10 29.58 18.79 -24.59
C THR A 10 29.54 18.23 -26.01
N HIS A 11 28.58 17.33 -26.29
CA HIS A 11 27.58 17.40 -27.39
C HIS A 11 26.82 16.06 -27.51
N GLY A 12 25.48 16.09 -27.46
CA GLY A 12 24.61 14.97 -27.83
C GLY A 12 24.04 14.16 -26.65
N ALA A 13 22.70 14.05 -26.65
CA ALA A 13 21.80 13.14 -25.92
C ALA A 13 22.29 12.34 -24.68
N ASN A 14 21.44 12.41 -23.64
CA ASN A 14 21.19 11.44 -22.55
C ASN A 14 21.87 11.65 -21.18
N ALA A 15 21.00 11.71 -20.17
CA ALA A 15 21.19 11.58 -18.72
C ALA A 15 22.20 12.52 -18.02
N LEU A 16 21.69 13.61 -17.42
CA LEU A 16 22.36 14.32 -16.34
C LEU A 16 22.31 13.47 -15.06
N TYR A 17 23.38 12.72 -14.77
CA TYR A 17 23.56 12.07 -13.47
C TYR A 17 23.93 13.09 -12.40
N ALA A 18 23.32 12.95 -11.23
CA ALA A 18 23.54 13.77 -10.05
C ALA A 18 25.03 13.87 -9.70
N ARG A 19 25.54 15.09 -9.48
CA ARG A 19 26.87 15.26 -8.88
C ARG A 19 26.82 14.78 -7.43
N ALA A 20 27.75 13.91 -7.05
CA ALA A 20 28.10 13.71 -5.64
C ALA A 20 28.51 15.06 -5.06
N ALA A 21 27.83 15.54 -4.02
CA ALA A 21 28.16 16.80 -3.39
C ALA A 21 29.53 16.67 -2.71
N ALA A 22 30.50 17.48 -3.13
CA ALA A 22 31.71 17.68 -2.35
C ALA A 22 31.31 18.35 -1.02
N ALA A 23 31.42 17.57 0.05
CA ALA A 23 31.45 17.97 1.47
C ALA A 23 30.80 19.32 1.83
N ILE A 24 29.46 19.37 1.80
CA ILE A 24 28.71 20.36 2.60
C ILE A 24 27.53 19.61 3.25
N SER A 25 27.73 19.20 4.52
CA SER A 25 26.81 18.51 5.45
C SER A 25 26.96 16.98 5.55
N PRO A 26 26.98 16.36 6.76
CA PRO A 26 27.34 14.95 6.95
C PRO A 26 26.22 13.92 6.67
N ARG A 27 25.11 14.29 6.00
CA ARG A 27 23.86 13.50 6.03
C ARG A 27 23.03 13.38 4.74
N ALA A 28 23.44 13.90 3.59
CA ALA A 28 22.69 13.79 2.32
C ALA A 28 23.46 12.97 1.26
N ALA A 29 22.84 11.94 0.67
CA ALA A 29 23.41 11.17 -0.45
C ALA A 29 23.19 11.88 -1.81
N TYR A 30 22.12 12.67 -1.92
CA TYR A 30 21.74 13.40 -3.13
C TYR A 30 21.31 14.85 -2.83
N GLU A 31 21.48 15.72 -3.83
CA GLU A 31 21.04 17.11 -3.79
C GLU A 31 20.16 17.41 -5.01
N LEU A 32 18.94 17.89 -4.77
CA LEU A 32 18.06 18.46 -5.79
C LEU A 32 17.94 19.96 -5.53
N GLY A 33 18.62 20.72 -6.38
CA GLY A 33 18.66 22.17 -6.28
C GLY A 33 19.84 22.73 -5.47
N ALA A 34 19.96 24.05 -5.50
CA ALA A 34 21.03 24.77 -4.82
C ALA A 34 20.54 26.12 -4.28
N THR A 35 20.95 26.46 -3.07
CA THR A 35 20.60 27.74 -2.44
C THR A 35 21.12 28.91 -3.29
N GLY A 36 20.27 29.90 -3.56
CA GLY A 36 20.61 31.07 -4.38
C GLY A 36 20.72 30.82 -5.89
N LYS A 37 20.39 29.61 -6.37
CA LYS A 37 20.37 29.27 -7.80
C LYS A 37 19.03 28.65 -8.20
N THR A 38 18.69 28.78 -9.47
CA THR A 38 17.54 28.10 -10.08
C THR A 38 18.00 26.83 -10.76
N THR A 39 17.39 25.70 -10.41
CA THR A 39 17.58 24.41 -11.09
C THR A 39 16.41 24.15 -12.02
N THR A 40 16.66 23.89 -13.30
CA THR A 40 15.60 23.69 -14.29
C THR A 40 15.62 22.25 -14.81
N VAL A 41 14.46 21.59 -14.78
CA VAL A 41 14.21 20.32 -15.46
C VAL A 41 13.27 20.61 -16.62
N SER A 42 13.77 20.52 -17.84
CA SER A 42 13.03 20.91 -19.04
C SER A 42 12.09 19.80 -19.51
N VAL A 43 11.13 20.15 -20.37
CA VAL A 43 10.22 19.19 -21.01
C VAL A 43 11.04 18.08 -21.70
N GLY A 44 10.63 16.82 -21.51
CA GLY A 44 11.33 15.64 -22.03
C GLY A 44 12.56 15.21 -21.23
N GLN A 45 12.99 15.98 -20.22
CA GLN A 45 14.08 15.57 -19.33
C GLN A 45 13.55 14.78 -18.13
N THR A 46 14.34 13.82 -17.68
CA THR A 46 14.08 13.07 -16.45
C THR A 46 15.28 13.14 -15.52
N MET A 47 15.08 13.60 -14.29
CA MET A 47 16.04 13.45 -13.19
C MET A 47 15.63 12.24 -12.35
N ARG A 48 16.57 11.34 -12.05
CA ARG A 48 16.30 10.13 -11.27
C ARG A 48 17.18 10.10 -10.02
N PHE A 49 16.53 9.83 -8.90
CA PHE A 49 17.15 9.66 -7.61
C PHE A 49 16.65 8.33 -7.05
N SER A 50 17.55 7.36 -6.95
CA SER A 50 17.27 6.03 -6.41
C SER A 50 18.16 5.76 -5.21
N GLY A 51 17.55 5.26 -4.15
CA GLY A 51 18.23 4.88 -2.93
C GLY A 51 17.82 3.50 -2.47
N SER A 52 18.54 3.02 -1.47
CA SER A 52 18.17 1.88 -0.67
C SER A 52 17.06 2.29 0.31
N SER A 53 16.02 1.46 0.44
CA SER A 53 14.88 1.68 1.36
C SER A 53 15.26 1.62 2.86
N ASP A 54 16.55 1.69 3.17
CA ASP A 54 17.22 1.44 4.45
C ASP A 54 17.73 2.73 5.13
N ARG A 55 17.17 3.90 4.75
CA ARG A 55 17.42 5.20 5.42
C ARG A 55 18.79 5.82 5.17
N ALA A 56 19.74 5.09 4.59
CA ALA A 56 21.07 5.61 4.28
C ALA A 56 21.02 6.62 3.14
N SER A 57 20.10 6.41 2.19
CA SER A 57 19.90 7.28 1.05
C SER A 57 18.95 8.42 1.40
N THR A 58 19.51 9.61 1.48
CA THR A 58 18.78 10.85 1.74
C THR A 58 18.94 11.81 0.56
N ILE A 59 17.88 12.56 0.26
CA ILE A 59 17.94 13.66 -0.69
C ILE A 59 17.56 14.96 -0.01
N ASN A 60 18.42 15.95 -0.18
CA ASN A 60 18.15 17.30 0.22
C ASN A 60 17.55 18.04 -0.97
N VAL A 61 16.36 18.61 -0.78
CA VAL A 61 15.69 19.43 -1.79
C VAL A 61 15.78 20.87 -1.33
N ARG A 62 16.39 21.75 -2.14
CA ARG A 62 16.66 23.14 -1.74
C ARG A 62 16.65 24.13 -2.88
N GLY A 63 16.43 25.40 -2.54
CA GLY A 63 16.46 26.50 -3.51
C GLY A 63 15.25 26.54 -4.43
N ALA A 64 15.38 27.23 -5.57
CA ALA A 64 14.32 27.35 -6.57
C ALA A 64 14.48 26.28 -7.66
N ILE A 65 13.45 25.49 -7.88
CA ILE A 65 13.41 24.43 -8.89
C ILE A 65 12.27 24.72 -9.85
N VAL A 66 12.57 24.79 -11.14
CA VAL A 66 11.57 24.88 -12.22
C VAL A 66 11.50 23.52 -12.90
N ASN A 67 10.50 22.72 -12.56
CA ASN A 67 10.27 21.41 -13.15
C ASN A 67 9.15 21.48 -14.20
N ASN A 68 9.52 21.28 -15.46
CA ASN A 68 8.66 21.04 -16.61
C ASN A 68 8.86 19.64 -17.23
N GLY A 69 9.77 18.85 -16.66
CA GLY A 69 10.07 17.48 -17.08
C GLY A 69 9.55 16.45 -16.07
N THR A 70 10.35 15.44 -15.77
CA THR A 70 10.03 14.40 -14.77
C THR A 70 11.12 14.31 -13.70
N ILE A 71 10.72 14.24 -12.44
CA ILE A 71 11.60 13.95 -11.31
C ILE A 71 11.15 12.63 -10.68
N ASP A 72 11.96 11.58 -10.81
CA ASP A 72 11.72 10.29 -10.17
C ASP A 72 12.54 10.20 -8.87
N ILE A 73 11.88 9.95 -7.74
CA ILE A 73 12.50 9.68 -6.45
C ILE A 73 11.99 8.33 -5.95
N THR A 74 12.90 7.39 -5.68
CA THR A 74 12.54 6.03 -5.28
C THR A 74 13.42 5.53 -4.15
N GLY A 75 12.81 5.08 -3.04
CA GLY A 75 13.53 4.48 -1.92
C GLY A 75 14.49 5.44 -1.21
N ILE A 76 14.15 6.73 -1.13
CA ILE A 76 14.99 7.77 -0.54
C ILE A 76 14.22 8.50 0.56
N SER A 77 14.93 8.90 1.63
CA SER A 77 14.41 9.78 2.67
C SER A 77 14.59 11.27 2.31
N LEU A 78 13.51 12.05 2.34
CA LEU A 78 13.56 13.51 2.13
C LEU A 78 14.07 14.18 3.41
N THR A 79 15.24 14.83 3.34
CA THR A 79 15.82 15.57 4.48
C THR A 79 15.36 17.03 4.51
N PRO A 80 14.82 17.51 5.64
CA PRO A 80 14.56 18.93 5.82
C PRO A 80 15.87 19.64 6.13
N TYR A 81 16.29 20.56 5.29
CA TYR A 81 17.41 21.46 5.65
C TYR A 81 17.11 22.91 5.30
N GLN A 82 16.49 23.17 4.16
CA GLN A 82 16.12 24.53 3.73
C GLN A 82 14.82 24.52 2.92
N PRO A 83 14.06 25.65 2.91
CA PRO A 83 12.85 25.74 2.10
C PRO A 83 13.18 25.61 0.61
N ALA A 84 12.57 24.61 -0.04
CA ALA A 84 12.60 24.47 -1.50
C ALA A 84 11.28 24.92 -2.12
N SER A 85 11.37 25.64 -3.23
CA SER A 85 10.22 25.90 -4.10
C SER A 85 10.34 25.09 -5.37
N ILE A 86 9.28 24.38 -5.74
CA ILE A 86 9.16 23.70 -7.03
C ILE A 86 8.01 24.31 -7.80
N THR A 87 8.30 24.84 -8.98
CA THR A 87 7.32 25.45 -9.88
C THR A 87 7.42 24.82 -11.27
N GLY A 88 6.49 25.16 -12.17
CA GLY A 88 6.43 24.62 -13.54
C GLY A 88 5.28 23.64 -13.71
N SER A 89 5.30 22.89 -14.80
CA SER A 89 4.20 21.97 -15.22
C SER A 89 4.59 20.48 -15.20
N GLY A 90 5.75 20.17 -14.63
CA GLY A 90 6.35 18.84 -14.65
C GLY A 90 5.72 17.84 -13.69
N THR A 91 6.18 16.61 -13.81
CA THR A 91 5.76 15.47 -12.97
C THR A 91 6.82 15.14 -11.92
N ILE A 92 6.38 14.79 -10.72
CA ILE A 92 7.21 14.25 -9.64
C ILE A 92 6.66 12.87 -9.27
N ASN A 93 7.48 11.83 -9.37
CA ASN A 93 7.10 10.48 -8.97
C ASN A 93 7.84 10.12 -7.67
N LEU A 94 7.08 9.83 -6.62
CA LEU A 94 7.56 9.39 -5.33
C LEU A 94 7.18 7.92 -5.14
N ARG A 95 8.18 7.05 -4.98
CA ARG A 95 7.96 5.61 -4.73
C ARG A 95 8.74 5.16 -3.51
N ASN A 96 8.05 4.68 -2.48
CA ASN A 96 8.68 4.31 -1.20
C ASN A 96 9.54 5.44 -0.61
N VAL A 97 9.12 6.70 -0.78
CA VAL A 97 9.81 7.87 -0.27
C VAL A 97 9.35 8.16 1.15
N GLN A 98 10.25 8.53 2.05
CA GLN A 98 9.90 8.73 3.46
C GLN A 98 10.39 10.09 3.96
N LEU A 99 9.77 10.63 5.02
CA LEU A 99 10.27 11.82 5.70
C LEU A 99 11.42 11.43 6.62
N ASN A 100 12.49 12.23 6.62
CA ASN A 100 13.67 11.93 7.44
C ASN A 100 13.30 11.83 8.94
N GLY A 101 13.81 10.78 9.60
CA GLY A 101 13.65 10.55 11.03
C GLY A 101 12.37 9.79 11.44
N TYR A 102 11.64 9.17 10.49
CA TYR A 102 10.50 8.25 10.75
C TYR A 102 9.30 8.80 11.50
N THR A 103 9.35 10.05 11.88
CA THR A 103 8.35 10.58 12.80
C THR A 103 7.05 10.95 12.10
N ARG A 104 6.91 10.82 10.78
CA ARG A 104 5.80 11.49 10.04
C ARG A 104 5.71 12.99 10.43
N ASN A 105 6.83 13.58 10.88
CA ASN A 105 6.81 14.87 11.55
C ASN A 105 6.51 15.97 10.52
N PRO A 106 5.38 16.69 10.63
CA PRO A 106 4.98 17.73 9.69
C PRO A 106 5.88 18.98 9.76
N THR A 107 6.73 19.08 10.78
CA THR A 107 7.75 20.14 10.91
C THR A 107 9.08 19.77 10.24
N SER A 108 9.30 18.48 9.96
CA SER A 108 10.39 17.97 9.13
C SER A 108 10.03 18.05 7.64
N TYR A 109 9.57 19.22 7.18
CA TYR A 109 9.00 19.38 5.84
C TYR A 109 10.04 19.21 4.73
N SER A 110 9.62 18.55 3.67
CA SER A 110 10.44 18.24 2.50
C SER A 110 10.35 19.28 1.39
N LEU A 111 9.24 20.01 1.32
CA LEU A 111 9.01 21.09 0.34
C LEU A 111 8.38 22.31 1.02
N PHE A 112 8.71 23.50 0.54
CA PHE A 112 8.12 24.75 1.03
C PHE A 112 7.00 25.20 0.12
N LEU A 113 7.26 25.47 -1.17
CA LEU A 113 6.24 25.86 -2.13
C LEU A 113 6.17 24.87 -3.28
N VAL A 114 4.97 24.50 -3.71
CA VAL A 114 4.76 23.67 -4.90
C VAL A 114 3.71 24.33 -5.79
N SER A 115 4.01 24.51 -7.07
CA SER A 115 3.10 25.15 -8.02
C SER A 115 3.09 24.43 -9.37
N GLY A 116 1.89 24.12 -9.87
CA GLY A 116 1.67 23.61 -11.23
C GLY A 116 2.07 22.15 -11.48
N GLN A 117 2.48 21.41 -10.44
CA GLN A 117 3.03 20.07 -10.59
C GLN A 117 1.94 18.99 -10.66
N THR A 118 2.29 17.85 -11.26
CA THR A 118 1.61 16.57 -11.01
C THR A 118 2.51 15.69 -10.14
N ILE A 119 2.04 15.28 -8.97
CA ILE A 119 2.80 14.43 -8.04
C ILE A 119 2.14 13.06 -7.99
N ASN A 120 2.85 12.01 -8.36
CA ASN A 120 2.40 10.62 -8.19
C ASN A 120 3.07 10.03 -6.97
N MET A 121 2.30 9.52 -6.02
CA MET A 121 2.79 8.94 -4.77
C MET A 121 2.42 7.47 -4.68
N GLU A 122 3.41 6.64 -4.40
CA GLU A 122 3.25 5.20 -4.16
C GLU A 122 3.98 4.84 -2.86
N ASN A 123 3.22 4.45 -1.83
CA ASN A 123 3.72 4.14 -0.48
C ASN A 123 4.69 5.20 0.06
N SER A 124 4.37 6.47 -0.17
CA SER A 124 5.30 7.58 0.04
C SER A 124 4.79 8.59 1.05
N SER A 125 5.73 9.26 1.74
CA SER A 125 5.47 10.37 2.65
C SER A 125 5.89 11.70 2.02
N LEU A 126 5.04 12.73 2.17
CA LEU A 126 5.33 14.09 1.74
C LEU A 126 4.90 15.08 2.83
N ALA A 127 5.73 16.08 3.13
CA ALA A 127 5.37 17.18 4.03
C ALA A 127 5.62 18.53 3.36
N VAL A 128 4.61 19.40 3.37
CA VAL A 128 4.64 20.72 2.73
C VAL A 128 4.29 21.82 3.72
N ARG A 129 5.13 22.85 3.81
CA ARG A 129 4.99 23.93 4.82
C ARG A 129 4.53 25.29 4.29
N GLY A 130 4.94 25.71 3.10
CA GLY A 130 4.56 27.02 2.57
C GLY A 130 3.12 26.99 2.06
N GLY A 131 2.95 26.44 0.85
CA GLY A 131 1.67 26.37 0.16
C GLY A 131 1.76 25.51 -1.11
N MET A 132 0.60 25.07 -1.60
CA MET A 132 0.49 24.35 -2.87
C MET A 132 -0.55 25.02 -3.77
N THR A 133 -0.17 25.29 -5.01
CA THR A 133 -1.06 25.94 -5.98
C THR A 133 -1.13 25.15 -7.28
N ASN A 134 -2.32 25.04 -7.88
CA ASN A 134 -2.55 24.38 -9.17
C ASN A 134 -1.85 23.01 -9.30
N THR A 135 -1.87 22.22 -8.22
CA THR A 135 -1.12 20.97 -8.13
C THR A 135 -2.10 19.81 -8.03
N THR A 136 -1.80 18.72 -8.73
CA THR A 136 -2.55 17.46 -8.60
C THR A 136 -1.66 16.41 -7.95
N ILE A 137 -2.16 15.73 -6.92
CA ILE A 137 -1.49 14.61 -6.27
C ILE A 137 -2.30 13.35 -6.54
N ASN A 138 -1.69 12.36 -7.18
CA ASN A 138 -2.28 11.05 -7.42
C ASN A 138 -1.70 10.07 -6.41
N LEU A 139 -2.56 9.50 -5.58
CA LEU A 139 -2.24 8.47 -4.61
C LEU A 139 -2.42 7.09 -5.24
N LYS A 140 -1.42 6.23 -5.04
CA LYS A 140 -1.37 4.85 -5.50
C LYS A 140 -0.93 3.97 -4.33
N GLY A 141 -1.61 2.86 -4.13
CA GLY A 141 -1.40 2.00 -2.95
C GLY A 141 -2.13 2.53 -1.71
N SER A 142 -1.92 1.85 -0.58
CA SER A 142 -2.69 2.01 0.66
C SER A 142 -1.84 2.48 1.84
N ASN A 143 -0.77 3.24 1.58
CA ASN A 143 0.18 3.67 2.63
C ASN A 143 0.87 4.98 2.26
N ASN A 144 0.14 5.93 1.68
CA ASN A 144 0.66 7.27 1.46
C ASN A 144 0.40 8.16 2.67
N TYR A 145 1.32 9.06 2.95
CA TYR A 145 1.21 10.03 4.03
C TYR A 145 1.47 11.42 3.51
N ILE A 146 0.54 12.34 3.71
CA ILE A 146 0.74 13.76 3.37
C ILE A 146 0.49 14.62 4.59
N ALA A 147 1.51 15.38 4.99
CA ALA A 147 1.43 16.39 6.03
C ALA A 147 1.36 17.81 5.43
N PHE A 148 0.29 18.52 5.74
CA PHE A 148 0.06 19.91 5.40
C PHE A 148 0.33 20.81 6.61
N ASN A 149 1.45 21.53 6.58
CA ASN A 149 1.80 22.54 7.57
C ASN A 149 1.80 23.94 6.95
N PHE A 150 0.79 24.23 6.14
CA PHE A 150 0.72 25.44 5.32
C PHE A 150 0.81 26.74 6.13
N GLN A 151 1.60 27.67 5.62
CA GLN A 151 1.60 29.09 5.99
C GLN A 151 0.56 29.85 5.18
N SER A 152 0.41 29.49 3.90
CA SER A 152 -0.68 29.91 3.03
C SER A 152 -1.46 28.69 2.56
N GLY A 153 -2.79 28.73 2.71
CA GLY A 153 -3.67 27.63 2.34
C GLY A 153 -3.51 27.20 0.87
N PRO A 154 -3.95 25.98 0.52
CA PRO A 154 -3.84 25.50 -0.85
C PRO A 154 -4.77 26.30 -1.79
N VAL A 155 -4.36 26.43 -3.06
CA VAL A 155 -5.20 27.01 -4.12
C VAL A 155 -5.29 26.01 -5.27
N ASN A 156 -6.50 25.53 -5.58
CA ASN A 156 -6.71 24.53 -6.65
C ASN A 156 -5.78 23.30 -6.49
N LEU A 157 -5.73 22.76 -5.26
CA LEU A 157 -5.05 21.51 -4.95
C LEU A 157 -6.05 20.35 -5.12
N LYS A 158 -5.65 19.38 -5.93
CA LYS A 158 -6.43 18.17 -6.21
C LYS A 158 -5.70 16.95 -5.66
N ILE A 159 -6.41 16.06 -4.99
CA ILE A 159 -5.94 14.75 -4.59
C ILE A 159 -6.81 13.71 -5.29
N ARG A 160 -6.21 12.67 -5.86
CA ARG A 160 -6.94 11.59 -6.55
C ARG A 160 -6.45 10.25 -6.02
N GLY A 161 -7.35 9.27 -5.95
CA GLY A 161 -7.02 7.92 -5.49
C GLY A 161 -6.83 7.78 -3.98
N PHE A 162 -7.36 8.70 -3.16
CA PHE A 162 -7.33 8.57 -1.71
C PHE A 162 -8.11 7.34 -1.28
N SER A 163 -7.49 6.47 -0.49
CA SER A 163 -8.08 5.18 -0.16
C SER A 163 -7.70 4.71 1.23
N GLN A 164 -8.13 3.48 1.57
CA GLN A 164 -7.77 2.86 2.83
C GLN A 164 -6.26 2.83 3.04
N GLY A 165 -5.82 3.29 4.22
CA GLY A 165 -4.42 3.30 4.64
C GLY A 165 -3.61 4.52 4.20
N ASP A 166 -4.15 5.34 3.30
CA ASP A 166 -3.62 6.68 3.08
C ASP A 166 -3.98 7.61 4.24
N VAL A 167 -3.11 8.56 4.57
CA VAL A 167 -3.32 9.52 5.65
C VAL A 167 -3.02 10.93 5.17
N LEU A 168 -4.03 11.79 5.25
CA LEU A 168 -3.92 13.24 5.06
C LEU A 168 -3.93 13.91 6.42
N TYR A 169 -2.90 14.69 6.73
CA TYR A 169 -2.73 15.31 8.04
C TYR A 169 -2.52 16.81 7.94
N VAL A 170 -3.34 17.58 8.65
CA VAL A 170 -3.18 19.03 8.80
C VAL A 170 -2.51 19.32 10.13
N TRP A 171 -1.36 19.98 10.09
CA TRP A 171 -0.65 20.39 11.29
C TRP A 171 -0.98 21.83 11.69
N ASN A 172 -1.40 21.97 12.93
CA ASN A 172 -1.56 23.24 13.63
C ASN A 172 -1.47 23.02 15.16
N GLY A 173 -0.45 22.28 15.60
CA GLY A 173 -0.30 21.82 16.98
C GLY A 173 -0.88 20.43 17.24
N ASN A 174 -0.74 19.96 18.48
CA ASN A 174 -1.14 18.62 18.89
C ASN A 174 -2.67 18.45 18.92
N GLY A 175 -3.14 17.24 18.58
CA GLY A 175 -4.54 16.85 18.58
C GLY A 175 -4.95 16.04 17.34
N SER A 176 -6.24 15.83 17.22
CA SER A 176 -6.86 15.10 16.10
C SER A 176 -7.48 16.06 15.10
N ASN A 177 -7.25 15.81 13.80
CA ASN A 177 -7.94 16.55 12.75
C ASN A 177 -9.44 16.24 12.79
N SER A 178 -10.27 17.27 12.70
CA SER A 178 -11.67 17.12 12.30
C SER A 178 -11.79 17.24 10.79
N PHE A 179 -12.84 16.65 10.23
CA PHE A 179 -13.03 16.60 8.79
C PHE A 179 -14.50 16.59 8.40
N SER A 180 -14.78 17.08 7.20
CA SER A 180 -16.09 16.94 6.55
C SER A 180 -15.88 16.81 5.05
N TYR A 181 -16.65 15.94 4.41
CA TYR A 181 -16.64 15.77 2.97
C TYR A 181 -17.99 16.20 2.39
N ASP A 182 -17.95 17.05 1.37
CA ASP A 182 -19.11 17.46 0.60
C ASP A 182 -19.25 16.58 -0.67
N PRO A 183 -20.23 15.65 -0.69
CA PRO A 183 -20.42 14.75 -1.81
C PRO A 183 -20.91 15.44 -3.09
N ALA A 184 -21.45 16.66 -3.01
CA ALA A 184 -21.89 17.40 -4.20
C ALA A 184 -20.72 18.03 -4.95
N THR A 185 -19.67 18.41 -4.22
CA THR A 185 -18.53 19.14 -4.77
C THR A 185 -17.24 18.33 -4.82
N GLY A 186 -17.16 17.20 -4.09
CA GLY A 186 -15.96 16.39 -3.97
C GLY A 186 -14.91 17.01 -3.04
N ILE A 187 -15.31 17.99 -2.22
CA ILE A 187 -14.40 18.75 -1.36
C ILE A 187 -14.33 18.11 0.03
N LEU A 188 -13.13 17.66 0.40
CA LEU A 188 -12.77 17.30 1.77
C LEU A 188 -12.21 18.54 2.50
N THR A 189 -12.92 18.96 3.54
CA THR A 189 -12.50 20.00 4.47
C THR A 189 -11.84 19.35 5.67
N ILE A 190 -10.59 19.70 5.98
CA ILE A 190 -9.86 19.20 7.16
C ILE A 190 -9.49 20.40 8.04
N THR A 191 -9.79 20.29 9.33
CA THR A 191 -9.53 21.34 10.31
C THR A 191 -8.67 20.80 11.46
N GLN A 192 -7.65 21.56 11.84
CA GLN A 192 -6.85 21.37 13.04
C GLN A 192 -6.78 22.67 13.81
N LEU A 193 -7.35 22.70 15.01
CA LEU A 193 -7.53 23.92 15.81
C LEU A 193 -8.09 25.05 14.93
N THR A 194 -7.32 26.12 14.71
CA THR A 194 -7.72 27.29 13.93
C THR A 194 -7.44 27.19 12.42
N LYS A 195 -6.79 26.12 11.95
CA LYS A 195 -6.38 25.97 10.56
C LYS A 195 -7.31 25.01 9.83
N THR A 196 -8.00 25.52 8.82
CA THR A 196 -8.87 24.75 7.93
C THR A 196 -8.31 24.79 6.51
N ILE A 197 -8.26 23.63 5.86
CA ILE A 197 -7.96 23.51 4.42
C ILE A 197 -9.10 22.79 3.71
N ARG A 198 -9.25 23.09 2.41
CA ARG A 198 -10.19 22.41 1.51
C ARG A 198 -9.41 21.75 0.39
N LEU A 199 -9.69 20.47 0.19
CA LEU A 199 -9.02 19.60 -0.77
C LEU A 199 -10.07 19.06 -1.72
N ASP A 200 -9.91 19.26 -3.02
CA ASP A 200 -10.71 18.52 -4.00
C ASP A 200 -10.15 17.10 -4.06
N ILE A 201 -10.89 16.11 -3.51
CA ILE A 201 -10.50 14.70 -3.54
C ILE A 201 -11.22 13.90 -4.65
N GLY A 202 -12.10 14.58 -5.40
CA GLY A 202 -13.03 13.96 -6.35
C GLY A 202 -14.35 13.53 -5.71
N LEU A 203 -15.32 13.19 -6.56
CA LEU A 203 -16.63 12.67 -6.17
C LEU A 203 -16.55 11.17 -5.82
N GLY A 204 -17.62 10.61 -5.25
CA GLY A 204 -17.77 9.17 -5.04
C GLY A 204 -17.30 8.63 -3.69
N TYR A 205 -16.84 9.50 -2.77
CA TYR A 205 -16.55 9.11 -1.39
C TYR A 205 -17.80 9.10 -0.51
N ASP A 206 -17.89 8.14 0.39
CA ASP A 206 -18.87 8.15 1.47
C ASP A 206 -18.39 9.09 2.59
N ARG A 207 -19.16 10.14 2.85
CA ARG A 207 -18.82 11.15 3.87
C ARG A 207 -18.63 10.56 5.27
N ASN A 208 -19.23 9.40 5.55
CA ASN A 208 -19.15 8.73 6.85
C ASN A 208 -17.98 7.74 6.92
N ALA A 209 -17.34 7.44 5.79
CA ALA A 209 -16.21 6.52 5.72
C ALA A 209 -14.86 7.21 5.88
N PHE A 210 -14.84 8.46 6.35
CA PHE A 210 -13.61 9.10 6.81
C PHE A 210 -13.44 8.84 8.29
N SER A 211 -12.20 8.58 8.72
CA SER A 211 -11.89 8.37 10.14
C SER A 211 -10.55 8.98 10.52
N ASN A 212 -10.31 9.06 11.82
CA ASN A 212 -9.02 9.44 12.35
C ASN A 212 -8.03 8.26 12.30
N ALA A 213 -6.88 8.47 11.66
CA ALA A 213 -5.77 7.50 11.62
C ALA A 213 -4.53 8.05 12.31
N ASP A 214 -3.68 7.14 12.81
CA ASP A 214 -2.41 7.51 13.42
C ASP A 214 -1.51 8.30 12.47
N SER A 215 -1.03 9.44 12.96
CA SER A 215 -0.15 10.36 12.27
C SER A 215 1.16 10.50 13.05
N TYR A 216 1.58 11.72 13.37
CA TYR A 216 2.80 12.03 14.12
C TYR A 216 2.56 12.08 15.62
N ASN A 217 3.38 11.38 16.42
CA ASN A 217 3.49 11.59 17.87
C ASN A 217 2.15 11.54 18.63
N GLY A 218 1.34 10.51 18.35
CA GLY A 218 0.02 10.33 18.96
C GLY A 218 -1.10 11.23 18.38
N ASN A 219 -0.77 12.13 17.46
CA ASN A 219 -1.77 12.92 16.75
C ASN A 219 -2.49 12.09 15.69
N LYS A 220 -3.69 12.55 15.30
CA LYS A 220 -4.52 11.85 14.33
C LYS A 220 -4.75 12.68 13.07
N GLY A 221 -4.47 12.08 11.91
CA GLY A 221 -4.86 12.59 10.59
C GLY A 221 -6.17 11.98 10.12
N VAL A 222 -6.50 12.21 8.86
CA VAL A 222 -7.71 11.72 8.20
C VAL A 222 -7.32 10.58 7.27
N THR A 223 -8.01 9.46 7.38
CA THR A 223 -7.96 8.34 6.42
C THR A 223 -9.36 8.09 5.86
N TYR A 224 -9.44 7.42 4.71
CA TYR A 224 -10.67 6.82 4.24
C TYR A 224 -10.69 5.35 4.67
N THR A 225 -11.82 4.81 5.13
CA THR A 225 -11.87 3.48 5.75
C THR A 225 -12.31 2.39 4.79
N ARG A 226 -12.53 2.70 3.52
CA ARG A 226 -13.07 1.76 2.52
C ARG A 226 -12.16 1.65 1.30
N ALA A 227 -11.98 0.44 0.82
CA ALA A 227 -12.04 0.17 -0.61
C ALA A 227 -13.50 -0.18 -0.91
N ALA A 228 -14.21 0.57 -1.74
CA ALA A 228 -15.66 0.33 -1.88
C ALA A 228 -15.93 -0.96 -2.68
N PRO A 229 -16.77 -1.88 -2.17
CA PRO A 229 -17.28 -3.02 -2.95
C PRO A 229 -18.31 -2.52 -3.96
N CYS A 230 -18.08 -2.75 -5.26
CA CYS A 230 -18.90 -2.16 -6.31
C CYS A 230 -19.22 -3.11 -7.47
N PHE A 231 -20.40 -2.92 -8.07
CA PHE A 231 -20.83 -3.54 -9.32
C PHE A 231 -20.31 -2.75 -10.52
N LEU A 232 -20.00 -3.43 -11.63
CA LEU A 232 -19.71 -2.76 -12.90
C LEU A 232 -20.96 -2.68 -13.81
N PRO A 233 -21.01 -1.75 -14.77
CA PRO A 233 -22.10 -1.62 -15.73
C PRO A 233 -22.48 -2.95 -16.41
N GLY A 234 -23.77 -3.13 -16.68
CA GLY A 234 -24.31 -4.34 -17.29
C GLY A 234 -24.58 -5.48 -16.31
N THR A 235 -24.22 -5.31 -15.03
CA THR A 235 -24.64 -6.23 -13.96
C THR A 235 -26.16 -6.15 -13.79
N LEU A 236 -26.84 -7.28 -13.88
CA LEU A 236 -28.29 -7.40 -13.71
C LEU A 236 -28.59 -7.70 -12.24
N ILE A 237 -29.45 -6.91 -11.62
CA ILE A 237 -29.85 -7.05 -10.22
C ILE A 237 -31.28 -7.56 -10.20
N ALA A 238 -31.53 -8.61 -9.43
CA ALA A 238 -32.88 -9.15 -9.29
C ALA A 238 -33.82 -8.12 -8.65
N THR A 239 -34.98 -7.92 -9.28
CA THR A 239 -36.09 -7.15 -8.74
C THR A 239 -37.36 -8.01 -8.76
N PRO A 240 -38.43 -7.60 -8.05
CA PRO A 240 -39.70 -8.36 -8.05
C PRO A 240 -40.30 -8.59 -9.44
N ASN A 241 -39.99 -7.72 -10.41
CA ASN A 241 -40.54 -7.76 -11.76
C ASN A 241 -39.54 -8.26 -12.82
N GLY A 242 -38.47 -8.94 -12.39
CA GLY A 242 -37.37 -9.39 -13.25
C GLY A 242 -36.07 -8.64 -12.99
N GLU A 243 -35.01 -8.99 -13.70
CA GLU A 243 -33.70 -8.36 -13.47
C GLU A 243 -33.56 -7.02 -14.19
N ARG A 244 -32.89 -6.06 -13.55
CA ARG A 244 -32.60 -4.73 -14.12
C ARG A 244 -31.10 -4.43 -14.05
N SER A 245 -30.56 -3.78 -15.07
CA SER A 245 -29.15 -3.35 -15.05
C SER A 245 -28.89 -2.35 -13.92
N VAL A 246 -27.79 -2.54 -13.20
CA VAL A 246 -27.43 -1.77 -12.00
C VAL A 246 -27.38 -0.26 -12.29
N GLU A 247 -26.89 0.14 -13.46
CA GLU A 247 -26.81 1.54 -13.89
C GLU A 247 -28.18 2.21 -14.08
N THR A 248 -29.26 1.44 -14.17
CA THR A 248 -30.64 1.93 -14.33
C THR A 248 -31.40 2.03 -13.01
N LEU A 249 -30.87 1.47 -11.92
CA LEU A 249 -31.52 1.48 -10.62
C LEU A 249 -31.40 2.86 -9.96
N ARG A 250 -32.43 3.24 -9.21
CA ARG A 250 -32.52 4.52 -8.49
C ARG A 250 -32.98 4.28 -7.06
N PRO A 251 -32.70 5.20 -6.12
CA PRO A 251 -33.31 5.17 -4.79
C PRO A 251 -34.83 5.01 -4.88
N GLY A 252 -35.40 4.15 -4.04
CA GLY A 252 -36.81 3.78 -4.04
C GLY A 252 -37.17 2.58 -4.93
N ASP A 253 -36.33 2.19 -5.90
CA ASP A 253 -36.54 0.96 -6.66
C ASP A 253 -36.48 -0.26 -5.72
N LEU A 254 -37.35 -1.25 -5.94
CA LEU A 254 -37.33 -2.50 -5.18
C LEU A 254 -36.31 -3.48 -5.77
N VAL A 255 -35.47 -4.05 -4.91
CA VAL A 255 -34.58 -5.16 -5.24
C VAL A 255 -34.95 -6.40 -4.45
N THR A 256 -34.64 -7.57 -4.99
CA THR A 256 -34.86 -8.85 -4.31
C THR A 256 -33.67 -9.17 -3.42
N VAL A 257 -33.94 -9.37 -2.14
CA VAL A 257 -32.95 -9.74 -1.11
C VAL A 257 -33.20 -11.16 -0.61
N LEU A 258 -32.17 -11.81 -0.08
CA LEU A 258 -32.26 -13.11 0.59
C LEU A 258 -32.23 -12.92 2.12
N ARG A 259 -33.27 -13.41 2.81
CA ARG A 259 -33.36 -13.48 4.28
C ARG A 259 -33.62 -14.92 4.71
N GLY A 260 -32.60 -15.60 5.21
CA GLY A 260 -32.69 -17.04 5.43
C GLY A 260 -32.94 -17.76 4.11
N GLU A 261 -34.10 -18.39 3.96
CA GLU A 261 -34.52 -19.05 2.71
C GLU A 261 -35.55 -18.24 1.90
N SER A 262 -36.08 -17.13 2.45
CA SER A 262 -37.08 -16.29 1.76
C SER A 262 -36.42 -15.27 0.84
N ARG A 263 -37.10 -15.00 -0.28
CA ARG A 263 -36.80 -13.86 -1.16
C ARG A 263 -37.80 -12.75 -0.87
N GLU A 264 -37.29 -11.58 -0.52
CA GLU A 264 -38.11 -10.42 -0.15
C GLU A 264 -37.78 -9.21 -1.03
N ALA A 265 -38.76 -8.33 -1.23
CA ALA A 265 -38.57 -7.08 -1.96
C ALA A 265 -38.25 -5.96 -0.98
N VAL A 266 -37.12 -5.29 -1.14
CA VAL A 266 -36.66 -4.19 -0.27
C VAL A 266 -36.30 -2.97 -1.12
N PRO A 267 -36.68 -1.75 -0.72
CA PRO A 267 -36.32 -0.54 -1.46
C PRO A 267 -34.83 -0.22 -1.32
N ILE A 268 -34.25 0.27 -2.42
CA ILE A 268 -32.92 0.88 -2.41
C ILE A 268 -33.00 2.21 -1.68
N VAL A 269 -32.12 2.41 -0.70
CA VAL A 269 -32.00 3.67 0.05
C VAL A 269 -31.14 4.67 -0.70
N ALA A 270 -30.01 4.22 -1.26
CA ALA A 270 -29.13 5.05 -2.07
C ALA A 270 -28.41 4.24 -3.16
N VAL A 271 -28.10 4.91 -4.26
CA VAL A 271 -27.21 4.39 -5.31
C VAL A 271 -26.01 5.29 -5.39
N HIS A 272 -24.81 4.74 -5.19
CA HIS A 272 -23.55 5.48 -5.32
C HIS A 272 -22.84 5.04 -6.59
N GLU A 273 -22.25 5.96 -7.34
CA GLU A 273 -21.49 5.62 -8.55
C GLU A 273 -20.17 6.39 -8.63
N GLY A 274 -19.22 5.86 -9.41
CA GLY A 274 -17.91 6.48 -9.62
C GLY A 274 -17.13 5.81 -10.74
N GLU A 275 -15.85 6.15 -10.84
CA GLU A 275 -14.91 5.59 -11.82
C GLU A 275 -13.61 5.15 -11.12
N GLN A 276 -13.05 4.03 -11.57
CA GLN A 276 -11.79 3.48 -11.08
C GLN A 276 -10.87 3.16 -12.26
N THR A 277 -9.57 3.45 -12.13
CA THR A 277 -8.55 3.13 -13.13
C THR A 277 -7.63 2.03 -12.61
N PRO A 278 -7.54 0.86 -13.29
CA PRO A 278 -6.59 -0.17 -12.91
C PRO A 278 -5.13 0.25 -13.14
N ASN A 279 -4.22 -0.35 -12.39
CA ASN A 279 -2.78 -0.15 -12.53
C ASN A 279 -2.05 -1.47 -12.87
N PRO A 280 -1.66 -1.70 -14.13
CA PRO A 280 -1.01 -2.94 -14.56
C PRO A 280 0.44 -3.07 -14.06
N LEU A 281 1.03 -2.05 -13.43
CA LEU A 281 2.37 -2.11 -12.84
C LEU A 281 2.38 -2.68 -11.42
N LEU A 282 1.20 -2.85 -10.81
CA LEU A 282 1.05 -3.45 -9.49
C LEU A 282 0.77 -4.95 -9.62
N ALA A 283 1.10 -5.70 -8.56
CA ALA A 283 0.64 -7.08 -8.44
C ALA A 283 -0.90 -7.14 -8.49
N GLU A 284 -1.45 -8.25 -9.00
CA GLU A 284 -2.88 -8.39 -9.29
C GLU A 284 -3.77 -8.00 -8.10
N CYS A 285 -3.40 -8.39 -6.87
CA CYS A 285 -4.14 -8.07 -5.65
C CYS A 285 -4.18 -6.58 -5.26
N TRP A 286 -3.36 -5.74 -5.90
CA TRP A 286 -3.26 -4.29 -5.72
C TRP A 286 -3.58 -3.49 -6.99
N SER A 287 -3.71 -4.19 -8.12
CA SER A 287 -3.86 -3.61 -9.46
C SER A 287 -5.21 -2.94 -9.70
N ASN A 288 -6.21 -3.18 -8.85
CA ASN A 288 -7.58 -2.69 -9.03
C ASN A 288 -8.21 -3.12 -10.37
N HIS A 289 -7.73 -4.19 -11.00
CA HIS A 289 -8.42 -4.79 -12.13
C HIS A 289 -9.80 -5.31 -11.70
N PRO A 290 -10.86 -5.12 -12.51
CA PRO A 290 -12.14 -5.76 -12.26
C PRO A 290 -11.99 -7.28 -12.17
N VAL A 291 -12.79 -7.91 -11.32
CA VAL A 291 -12.94 -9.36 -11.28
C VAL A 291 -14.15 -9.73 -12.13
N ARG A 292 -13.94 -10.56 -13.15
CA ARG A 292 -15.00 -11.21 -13.91
C ARG A 292 -15.23 -12.61 -13.35
N VAL A 293 -16.45 -12.84 -12.88
CA VAL A 293 -17.01 -14.14 -12.54
C VAL A 293 -17.77 -14.62 -13.75
N CYS A 294 -17.24 -15.62 -14.46
CA CYS A 294 -17.87 -16.17 -15.65
C CYS A 294 -19.23 -16.82 -15.33
N ALA A 295 -20.11 -16.87 -16.33
CA ALA A 295 -21.34 -17.63 -16.22
C ALA A 295 -21.05 -19.07 -15.77
N HIS A 296 -21.88 -19.58 -14.86
CA HIS A 296 -21.84 -20.91 -14.27
C HIS A 296 -20.60 -21.21 -13.41
N ALA A 297 -19.84 -20.19 -12.98
CA ALA A 297 -18.61 -20.36 -12.20
C ALA A 297 -18.79 -21.13 -10.88
N PHE A 298 -19.94 -21.00 -10.23
CA PHE A 298 -20.27 -21.63 -8.95
C PHE A 298 -21.41 -22.66 -9.07
N GLY A 299 -21.60 -23.22 -10.27
CA GLY A 299 -22.68 -24.15 -10.59
C GLY A 299 -23.66 -23.56 -11.61
N GLU A 300 -24.61 -24.38 -12.06
CA GLU A 300 -25.56 -23.97 -13.09
C GLU A 300 -26.36 -22.73 -12.66
N GLY A 301 -26.31 -21.65 -13.45
CA GLY A 301 -27.01 -20.40 -13.17
C GLY A 301 -26.35 -19.51 -12.12
N ALA A 302 -25.16 -19.85 -11.62
CA ALA A 302 -24.47 -19.11 -10.57
C ALA A 302 -23.09 -18.60 -11.03
N PRO A 303 -22.99 -17.40 -11.63
CA PRO A 303 -24.08 -16.58 -12.18
C PRO A 303 -24.61 -17.13 -13.52
N HIS A 304 -25.80 -16.76 -13.99
CA HIS A 304 -26.28 -17.17 -15.34
C HIS A 304 -25.71 -16.33 -16.49
N ARG A 305 -24.95 -15.28 -16.17
CA ARG A 305 -24.19 -14.45 -17.10
C ARG A 305 -22.93 -13.93 -16.41
N ASP A 306 -21.88 -13.69 -17.17
CA ASP A 306 -20.66 -13.03 -16.69
C ASP A 306 -20.96 -11.80 -15.82
N LEU A 307 -20.53 -11.87 -14.57
CA LEU A 307 -20.68 -10.83 -13.56
C LEU A 307 -19.34 -10.12 -13.35
N ARG A 308 -19.34 -8.79 -13.35
CA ARG A 308 -18.14 -7.97 -13.15
C ARG A 308 -18.23 -7.17 -11.87
N LEU A 309 -17.23 -7.31 -11.02
CA LEU A 309 -17.17 -6.73 -9.69
C LEU A 309 -15.81 -6.07 -9.43
N THR A 310 -15.74 -5.16 -8.46
CA THR A 310 -14.46 -4.75 -7.90
C THR A 310 -13.85 -5.88 -7.04
N PRO A 311 -12.52 -5.92 -6.84
CA PRO A 311 -11.84 -7.01 -6.12
C PRO A 311 -12.32 -7.26 -4.68
N GLU A 312 -12.86 -6.22 -4.04
CA GLU A 312 -13.31 -6.25 -2.63
C GLU A 312 -14.80 -6.58 -2.50
N HIS A 313 -15.55 -6.66 -3.59
CA HIS A 313 -16.98 -7.00 -3.53
C HIS A 313 -17.17 -8.44 -3.09
N CYS A 314 -17.95 -8.67 -2.03
CA CYS A 314 -18.14 -10.01 -1.50
C CYS A 314 -19.27 -10.78 -2.20
N LEU A 315 -18.96 -12.03 -2.55
CA LEU A 315 -19.93 -13.03 -2.96
C LEU A 315 -20.43 -13.76 -1.73
N TYR A 316 -21.74 -14.01 -1.65
CA TYR A 316 -22.36 -14.73 -0.53
C TYR A 316 -22.44 -16.23 -0.86
N LEU A 317 -21.51 -17.00 -0.31
CA LEU A 317 -21.35 -18.43 -0.59
C LEU A 317 -21.39 -19.21 0.72
N GLN A 318 -22.21 -20.27 0.77
CA GLN A 318 -22.35 -21.14 1.94
C GLN A 318 -22.62 -20.37 3.26
N GLY A 319 -23.43 -19.31 3.18
CA GLY A 319 -23.82 -18.53 4.36
C GLY A 319 -22.83 -17.45 4.78
N ARG A 320 -21.73 -17.24 4.05
CA ARG A 320 -20.66 -16.29 4.39
C ARG A 320 -20.27 -15.42 3.19
N CYS A 321 -19.81 -14.21 3.45
CA CYS A 321 -19.28 -13.29 2.46
C CYS A 321 -17.78 -13.56 2.20
N VAL A 322 -17.39 -13.68 0.93
CA VAL A 322 -15.98 -13.81 0.52
C VAL A 322 -15.67 -12.80 -0.59
N PRO A 323 -14.59 -12.01 -0.46
CA PRO A 323 -14.22 -11.05 -1.50
C PRO A 323 -13.92 -11.72 -2.84
N ALA A 324 -14.36 -11.11 -3.94
CA ALA A 324 -14.19 -11.62 -5.30
C ALA A 324 -12.72 -11.93 -5.64
N ARG A 325 -11.77 -11.10 -5.17
CA ARG A 325 -10.33 -11.36 -5.38
C ARG A 325 -9.91 -12.74 -4.89
N MET A 326 -10.49 -13.20 -3.78
CA MET A 326 -10.03 -14.42 -3.13
C MET A 326 -10.50 -15.68 -3.86
N LEU A 327 -11.46 -15.52 -4.76
CA LEU A 327 -12.04 -16.59 -5.57
C LEU A 327 -11.39 -16.70 -6.95
N VAL A 328 -10.44 -15.80 -7.28
CA VAL A 328 -9.74 -15.78 -8.56
C VAL A 328 -8.94 -17.07 -8.77
N ASN A 329 -9.39 -17.86 -9.74
CA ASN A 329 -8.85 -19.18 -10.06
C ASN A 329 -8.19 -19.24 -11.45
N LYS A 330 -8.12 -18.09 -12.16
CA LYS A 330 -7.54 -17.95 -13.51
C LYS A 330 -8.26 -18.76 -14.60
N ASN A 331 -9.48 -19.21 -14.33
CA ASN A 331 -10.34 -19.94 -15.25
C ASN A 331 -11.75 -19.33 -15.30
N SER A 332 -12.61 -19.64 -14.32
CA SER A 332 -13.99 -19.15 -14.25
C SER A 332 -14.15 -17.89 -13.41
N VAL A 333 -13.15 -17.54 -12.60
CA VAL A 333 -13.08 -16.26 -11.89
C VAL A 333 -11.71 -15.66 -12.17
N ILE A 334 -11.68 -14.53 -12.86
CA ILE A 334 -10.43 -13.96 -13.39
C ILE A 334 -10.39 -12.45 -13.19
N TYR A 335 -9.18 -11.90 -13.12
CA TYR A 335 -8.99 -10.46 -13.32
C TYR A 335 -9.10 -10.11 -14.80
N GLU A 336 -9.91 -9.09 -15.12
CA GLU A 336 -9.90 -8.46 -16.45
C GLU A 336 -8.73 -7.47 -16.52
N THR A 337 -7.60 -7.95 -17.04
CA THR A 337 -6.39 -7.15 -17.15
C THR A 337 -6.52 -6.11 -18.26
N GLY A 338 -6.10 -4.88 -17.95
CA GLY A 338 -6.22 -3.73 -18.84
C GLY A 338 -6.04 -2.42 -18.08
N SER A 339 -5.70 -1.34 -18.77
CA SER A 339 -5.46 -0.02 -18.17
C SER A 339 -6.62 0.95 -18.32
N ALA A 340 -7.73 0.52 -18.94
CA ALA A 340 -8.88 1.39 -19.18
C ALA A 340 -9.63 1.67 -17.86
N PRO A 341 -10.02 2.93 -17.60
CA PRO A 341 -10.94 3.24 -16.52
C PRO A 341 -12.27 2.50 -16.68
N TYR A 342 -12.91 2.15 -15.57
CA TYR A 342 -14.23 1.54 -15.54
C TYR A 342 -15.13 2.24 -14.51
N ARG A 343 -16.41 2.36 -14.86
CA ARG A 343 -17.44 2.87 -13.95
C ARG A 343 -17.87 1.80 -12.97
N TYR A 344 -18.35 2.21 -11.81
CA TYR A 344 -18.87 1.31 -10.80
C TYR A 344 -20.11 1.87 -10.08
N TYR A 345 -20.89 0.98 -9.46
CA TYR A 345 -22.15 1.27 -8.78
C TYR A 345 -22.27 0.50 -7.45
N ASN A 346 -22.83 1.13 -6.43
CA ASN A 346 -23.11 0.55 -5.11
C ASN A 346 -24.60 0.70 -4.80
N LEU A 347 -25.20 -0.34 -4.23
CA LEU A 347 -26.62 -0.34 -3.84
C LEU A 347 -26.72 -0.39 -2.31
N GLU A 348 -27.06 0.74 -1.70
CA GLU A 348 -27.31 0.85 -0.26
C GLU A 348 -28.78 0.52 0.02
N LEU A 349 -29.01 -0.40 0.96
CA LEU A 349 -30.34 -0.72 1.48
C LEU A 349 -30.46 -0.27 2.94
N GLU A 350 -31.65 -0.40 3.51
CA GLU A 350 -31.89 -0.10 4.93
C GLU A 350 -31.07 -1.02 5.87
N ARG A 351 -30.78 -2.24 5.42
CA ARG A 351 -29.94 -3.23 6.11
C ARG A 351 -28.78 -3.63 5.20
N HIS A 352 -27.70 -4.16 5.77
CA HIS A 352 -26.68 -4.82 4.95
C HIS A 352 -27.17 -6.24 4.65
N GLU A 353 -27.57 -6.48 3.40
CA GLU A 353 -28.30 -7.69 3.01
C GLU A 353 -27.67 -8.36 1.80
N VAL A 354 -28.11 -9.60 1.55
CA VAL A 354 -27.69 -10.36 0.37
C VAL A 354 -28.63 -10.06 -0.78
N LEU A 355 -28.08 -9.55 -1.89
CA LEU A 355 -28.76 -9.30 -3.16
C LEU A 355 -28.47 -10.44 -4.14
N PHE A 356 -29.15 -10.45 -5.30
CA PHE A 356 -28.80 -11.32 -6.41
C PHE A 356 -28.32 -10.48 -7.61
N ALA A 357 -27.07 -10.70 -8.03
CA ALA A 357 -26.45 -10.09 -9.20
C ALA A 357 -26.14 -11.16 -10.25
N ASN A 358 -26.75 -11.05 -11.45
CA ASN A 358 -26.76 -12.09 -12.48
C ASN A 358 -27.09 -13.47 -11.91
N GLY A 359 -28.07 -13.53 -10.99
CA GLY A 359 -28.48 -14.76 -10.30
C GLY A 359 -27.56 -15.23 -9.17
N LEU A 360 -26.39 -14.63 -8.98
CA LEU A 360 -25.45 -14.98 -7.91
C LEU A 360 -25.72 -14.16 -6.64
N PRO A 361 -25.81 -14.79 -5.45
CA PRO A 361 -25.90 -14.07 -4.18
C PRO A 361 -24.64 -13.26 -3.88
N VAL A 362 -24.80 -11.97 -3.57
CA VAL A 362 -23.71 -11.00 -3.32
C VAL A 362 -24.12 -10.02 -2.22
N GLU A 363 -23.15 -9.31 -1.64
CA GLU A 363 -23.45 -8.30 -0.63
C GLU A 363 -24.09 -7.02 -1.21
N SER A 364 -24.96 -6.37 -0.45
CA SER A 364 -25.33 -4.97 -0.67
C SER A 364 -24.24 -4.04 -0.13
N TYR A 365 -24.31 -2.75 -0.45
CA TYR A 365 -23.39 -1.79 0.13
C TYR A 365 -23.71 -1.59 1.62
N LEU A 366 -22.74 -1.88 2.49
CA LEU A 366 -22.76 -1.50 3.90
C LEU A 366 -22.19 -0.09 4.02
N PRO A 367 -22.95 0.98 4.34
CA PRO A 367 -22.42 2.33 4.64
C PRO A 367 -21.69 2.35 5.98
N ALA A 368 -20.80 3.33 6.21
CA ALA A 368 -20.04 3.37 7.45
C ALA A 368 -20.96 3.77 8.59
N GLN A 369 -20.89 3.08 9.74
CA GLN A 369 -21.65 3.50 10.91
C GLN A 369 -21.02 4.74 11.54
N PRO A 370 -21.81 5.71 12.00
CA PRO A 370 -21.31 6.84 12.78
C PRO A 370 -20.70 6.36 14.10
N ASN A 371 -19.78 7.14 14.66
CA ASN A 371 -19.18 6.83 15.96
C ASN A 371 -20.24 6.90 17.07
N PRO A 372 -20.26 5.97 18.05
CA PRO A 372 -21.19 6.03 19.21
C PRO A 372 -21.12 7.34 20.02
N ALA A 373 -20.04 8.11 19.87
CA ALA A 373 -19.85 9.41 20.52
C ALA A 373 -20.77 10.51 19.94
N GLU A 374 -21.26 10.37 18.71
CA GLU A 374 -22.11 11.37 18.03
C GLU A 374 -23.61 11.18 18.32
N GLU A 375 -24.01 10.05 18.90
CA GLU A 375 -25.40 9.69 19.21
C GLU A 375 -26.02 10.52 20.36
N ARG A 376 -25.21 11.32 21.08
CA ARG A 376 -25.65 12.09 22.27
C ARG A 376 -26.05 13.54 21.99
N THR A 377 -25.93 14.04 20.76
CA THR A 377 -26.05 15.49 20.47
C THR A 377 -27.16 15.92 19.53
N THR A 378 -27.97 15.02 18.97
CA THR A 378 -29.08 15.42 18.09
C THR A 378 -30.43 15.32 18.80
N SER A 379 -31.00 16.50 19.06
CA SER A 379 -32.36 16.71 19.55
C SER A 379 -33.41 16.07 18.65
N GLU A 380 -34.48 15.61 19.31
CA GLU A 380 -35.73 15.03 18.80
C GLU A 380 -36.18 15.59 17.44
N GLY A 381 -36.27 14.72 16.43
CA GLY A 381 -36.81 15.08 15.12
C GLY A 381 -36.43 14.16 13.95
N ALA A 382 -35.35 13.38 14.06
CA ALA A 382 -34.93 12.39 13.05
C ALA A 382 -34.83 10.96 13.63
N GLN A 383 -35.60 10.66 14.66
CA GLN A 383 -35.71 9.33 15.27
C GLN A 383 -36.69 8.46 14.48
N ALA A 384 -36.23 7.97 13.33
CA ALA A 384 -36.75 6.76 12.72
C ALA A 384 -35.59 5.98 12.08
N SER A 385 -35.18 4.92 12.79
CA SER A 385 -34.56 3.69 12.28
C SER A 385 -33.30 3.78 11.41
N ARG A 386 -32.15 4.10 12.00
CA ARG A 386 -30.89 3.39 11.64
C ARG A 386 -30.41 2.63 12.86
N ALA A 387 -31.14 1.57 13.22
CA ALA A 387 -30.57 0.56 14.11
C ALA A 387 -29.22 0.13 13.51
N ALA A 388 -28.19 -0.03 14.34
CA ALA A 388 -26.84 -0.40 13.92
C ALA A 388 -26.89 -1.49 12.83
N LEU A 389 -26.54 -1.12 11.59
CA LEU A 389 -26.42 -2.01 10.45
C LEU A 389 -25.54 -3.20 10.80
N ILE A 390 -26.12 -4.39 10.95
CA ILE A 390 -25.38 -5.60 11.26
C ILE A 390 -24.65 -6.05 9.98
N PRO A 391 -23.31 -6.12 9.95
CA PRO A 391 -22.59 -6.59 8.79
C PRO A 391 -22.88 -8.08 8.50
N LEU A 392 -22.99 -8.45 7.23
CA LEU A 392 -22.96 -9.85 6.83
C LEU A 392 -21.65 -10.52 7.28
N PRO A 393 -21.67 -11.81 7.68
CA PRO A 393 -20.50 -12.49 8.19
C PRO A 393 -19.48 -12.72 7.07
N ILE A 394 -18.36 -12.01 7.11
CA ILE A 394 -17.22 -12.23 6.22
C ILE A 394 -16.35 -13.37 6.74
N ASP A 395 -15.89 -14.25 5.85
CA ASP A 395 -14.93 -15.30 6.19
C ASP A 395 -13.85 -15.43 5.12
N VAL A 396 -12.64 -15.01 5.49
CA VAL A 396 -11.44 -15.06 4.66
C VAL A 396 -10.45 -16.14 5.15
N THR A 397 -10.90 -17.05 6.01
CA THR A 397 -10.02 -18.06 6.59
C THR A 397 -9.60 -19.08 5.53
N PRO A 398 -8.32 -19.50 5.50
CA PRO A 398 -7.83 -20.44 4.50
C PRO A 398 -8.64 -21.75 4.39
N PRO A 399 -9.09 -22.39 5.51
CA PRO A 399 -9.90 -23.61 5.42
C PRO A 399 -11.23 -23.39 4.71
N PHE A 400 -11.91 -22.27 4.98
CA PHE A 400 -13.19 -21.96 4.36
C PHE A 400 -13.04 -21.69 2.87
N VAL A 401 -12.11 -20.80 2.49
CA VAL A 401 -11.92 -20.44 1.08
C VAL A 401 -11.40 -21.64 0.27
N ALA A 402 -10.48 -22.44 0.82
CA ALA A 402 -10.04 -23.67 0.18
C ALA A 402 -11.19 -24.67 -0.10
N SER A 403 -12.19 -24.74 0.80
CA SER A 403 -13.36 -25.58 0.59
C SER A 403 -14.23 -25.12 -0.59
N LEU A 404 -14.30 -23.81 -0.86
CA LEU A 404 -14.98 -23.26 -2.03
C LEU A 404 -14.25 -23.65 -3.32
N TYR A 405 -12.92 -23.59 -3.31
CA TYR A 405 -12.10 -24.00 -4.45
C TYR A 405 -12.28 -25.48 -4.79
N ALA A 406 -12.30 -26.33 -3.75
CA ALA A 406 -12.53 -27.77 -3.91
C ALA A 406 -13.92 -28.08 -4.46
N ARG A 407 -14.96 -27.35 -4.02
CA ARG A 407 -16.34 -27.57 -4.42
C ARG A 407 -16.63 -27.16 -5.86
N TYR A 408 -16.16 -25.98 -6.28
CA TYR A 408 -16.54 -25.39 -7.57
C TYR A 408 -15.55 -25.66 -8.70
N GLY A 409 -14.74 -26.72 -8.57
CA GLY A 409 -13.82 -27.16 -9.63
C GLY A 409 -12.71 -26.16 -9.93
N HIS A 410 -12.36 -25.31 -8.97
CA HIS A 410 -11.30 -24.31 -9.09
C HIS A 410 -9.93 -24.88 -8.76
N ILE A 411 -9.68 -26.16 -9.03
CA ILE A 411 -8.36 -26.77 -8.88
C ILE A 411 -7.48 -26.28 -10.05
N ALA A 412 -7.14 -24.98 -10.05
CA ALA A 412 -5.92 -24.52 -10.67
C ALA A 412 -4.73 -25.15 -9.91
N PRO A 413 -3.56 -25.35 -10.54
CA PRO A 413 -2.39 -25.94 -9.89
C PRO A 413 -1.78 -24.94 -8.89
N LEU A 414 -2.46 -24.68 -7.77
CA LEU A 414 -2.08 -23.67 -6.77
C LEU A 414 -1.26 -24.26 -5.62
N SER A 415 -0.50 -25.30 -5.90
CA SER A 415 0.68 -25.59 -5.11
C SER A 415 1.84 -25.72 -6.07
N ARG A 416 2.61 -24.63 -6.25
CA ARG A 416 4.04 -24.82 -6.42
C ARG A 416 4.46 -25.67 -5.22
N GLN A 417 4.93 -26.89 -5.46
CA GLN A 417 5.28 -27.82 -4.40
C GLN A 417 6.12 -27.10 -3.35
N ARG A 418 5.52 -26.95 -2.17
CA ARG A 418 6.07 -26.22 -1.04
C ARG A 418 7.01 -27.19 -0.32
N ASP A 419 8.30 -26.88 -0.24
CA ASP A 419 9.05 -27.21 0.96
C ASP A 419 9.30 -25.90 1.72
N PRO A 420 8.38 -25.48 2.61
CA PRO A 420 8.52 -24.22 3.34
C PRO A 420 9.75 -24.19 4.24
N ARG A 421 10.38 -25.35 4.46
CA ARG A 421 11.48 -25.55 5.38
C ARG A 421 12.83 -25.54 4.68
N ASP A 422 12.91 -25.29 3.37
CA ASP A 422 14.19 -25.12 2.67
C ASP A 422 14.57 -23.64 2.47
N PRO A 423 15.49 -23.15 3.31
CA PRO A 423 16.40 -22.03 3.14
C PRO A 423 16.59 -21.42 1.77
N ARG A 424 16.94 -22.34 0.88
CA ARG A 424 17.67 -22.09 -0.36
C ARG A 424 16.77 -21.41 -1.38
N ALA A 425 15.46 -21.64 -1.28
CA ALA A 425 14.45 -20.97 -2.08
C ALA A 425 14.18 -19.51 -1.64
N ALA A 426 14.80 -19.01 -0.56
CA ALA A 426 14.65 -17.63 -0.16
C ALA A 426 15.70 -16.68 -0.76
N GLY A 427 16.77 -17.21 -1.40
CA GLY A 427 17.82 -16.37 -2.00
C GLY A 427 18.53 -15.47 -0.99
N LEU A 428 18.82 -16.02 0.19
CA LEU A 428 19.33 -15.24 1.32
C LEU A 428 20.74 -14.71 1.08
N CYS A 429 20.99 -13.49 1.52
CA CYS A 429 22.33 -12.99 1.80
C CYS A 429 22.27 -12.00 2.98
N MET A 430 23.41 -11.64 3.52
CA MET A 430 23.47 -10.68 4.62
C MET A 430 24.47 -9.59 4.29
N SER A 431 24.16 -8.33 4.54
CA SER A 431 25.13 -7.23 4.40
C SER A 431 25.48 -6.63 5.74
N THR A 432 26.74 -6.25 5.95
CA THR A 432 27.18 -5.49 7.13
C THR A 432 26.98 -3.99 6.93
N GLU A 433 27.22 -3.18 7.97
CA GLU A 433 27.22 -1.72 7.92
C GLU A 433 28.21 -1.13 6.89
N HIS A 434 29.22 -1.90 6.51
CA HIS A 434 30.25 -1.52 5.54
C HIS A 434 29.91 -1.97 4.11
N GLY A 435 28.71 -2.53 3.89
CA GLY A 435 28.26 -3.00 2.58
C GLY A 435 28.87 -4.33 2.15
N HIS A 436 29.60 -5.03 3.02
CA HIS A 436 30.14 -6.34 2.71
C HIS A 436 29.01 -7.36 2.66
N VAL A 437 28.86 -8.06 1.53
CA VAL A 437 27.84 -9.10 1.35
C VAL A 437 28.40 -10.45 1.77
N LEU A 438 27.73 -11.07 2.74
CA LEU A 438 28.07 -12.33 3.36
C LEU A 438 27.16 -13.43 2.80
N PRO A 439 27.72 -14.50 2.20
CA PRO A 439 26.92 -15.59 1.66
C PRO A 439 26.36 -16.47 2.79
N PRO A 440 25.16 -17.07 2.58
CA PRO A 440 24.59 -18.01 3.54
C PRO A 440 25.36 -19.33 3.53
N ARG A 441 25.52 -19.94 4.70
CA ARG A 441 25.97 -21.32 4.89
C ARG A 441 24.81 -22.13 5.46
N PHE A 442 24.23 -23.01 4.64
CA PHE A 442 23.12 -23.86 5.05
C PHE A 442 23.62 -25.04 5.89
N THR A 443 23.16 -25.13 7.14
CA THR A 443 23.63 -26.15 8.10
C THR A 443 22.70 -27.35 8.24
N GLY A 444 21.66 -27.42 7.38
CA GLY A 444 20.65 -28.48 7.34
C GLY A 444 19.33 -28.07 7.98
N GLY A 445 18.20 -28.48 7.38
CA GLY A 445 16.86 -28.07 7.80
C GLY A 445 16.64 -26.56 7.64
N THR A 446 16.02 -25.93 8.65
CA THR A 446 15.60 -24.53 8.64
C THR A 446 16.68 -23.52 9.06
N LYS A 447 17.90 -23.98 9.36
CA LYS A 447 18.96 -23.15 9.94
C LYS A 447 19.94 -22.65 8.88
N VAL A 448 20.26 -21.37 8.95
CA VAL A 448 21.18 -20.67 8.05
C VAL A 448 22.21 -19.92 8.87
N ALA A 449 23.50 -20.13 8.56
CA ALA A 449 24.62 -19.46 9.20
C ALA A 449 25.23 -18.38 8.31
N PHE A 450 25.67 -17.27 8.91
CA PHE A 450 26.43 -16.20 8.27
C PHE A 450 27.71 -15.95 9.07
N GLY A 451 28.86 -15.92 8.40
CA GLY A 451 30.13 -15.57 9.04
C GLY A 451 30.26 -14.04 9.10
N LEU A 452 30.26 -13.49 10.31
CA LEU A 452 30.36 -12.05 10.55
C LEU A 452 31.82 -11.65 10.80
N PRO A 453 32.33 -10.60 10.11
CA PRO A 453 33.62 -9.99 10.43
C PRO A 453 33.69 -9.48 11.86
N ALA A 454 34.90 -9.34 12.39
CA ALA A 454 35.15 -8.67 13.66
C ALA A 454 34.56 -7.24 13.66
N ASP A 455 34.16 -6.78 14.84
CA ASP A 455 33.61 -5.45 15.09
C ASP A 455 32.29 -5.11 14.38
N THR A 456 31.68 -6.05 13.64
CA THR A 456 30.35 -5.89 13.03
C THR A 456 29.32 -5.51 14.10
N ARG A 457 28.55 -4.46 13.86
CA ARG A 457 27.53 -3.93 14.80
C ARG A 457 26.11 -4.04 14.27
N THR A 458 25.94 -4.02 12.96
CA THR A 458 24.62 -4.13 12.35
C THR A 458 24.69 -4.98 11.10
N VAL A 459 23.59 -5.69 10.83
CA VAL A 459 23.47 -6.48 9.61
C VAL A 459 22.09 -6.27 9.00
N ILE A 460 22.00 -6.44 7.68
CA ILE A 460 20.73 -6.49 6.95
C ILE A 460 20.61 -7.90 6.37
N LEU A 461 19.57 -8.62 6.76
CA LEU A 461 19.20 -9.91 6.18
C LEU A 461 18.36 -9.66 4.93
N HIS A 462 18.91 -10.00 3.77
CA HIS A 462 18.23 -9.91 2.48
C HIS A 462 17.57 -11.24 2.14
N ALA A 463 16.37 -11.18 1.58
CA ALA A 463 15.62 -12.31 1.07
C ALA A 463 14.82 -11.90 -0.17
N ARG A 464 14.53 -12.87 -1.04
CA ARG A 464 13.52 -12.68 -2.07
C ARG A 464 12.16 -12.45 -1.42
N CYS A 465 11.40 -11.54 -2.01
CA CYS A 465 10.05 -11.26 -1.56
C CYS A 465 9.01 -12.00 -2.39
N PHE A 466 7.86 -12.24 -1.78
CA PHE A 466 6.65 -12.75 -2.40
C PHE A 466 5.42 -12.13 -1.73
N ILE A 467 4.28 -12.18 -2.39
CA ILE A 467 2.98 -11.76 -1.85
C ILE A 467 2.13 -13.03 -1.74
N PRO A 468 1.76 -13.51 -0.53
CA PRO A 468 1.04 -14.77 -0.39
C PRO A 468 -0.21 -14.89 -1.27
N ALA A 469 -1.06 -13.85 -1.31
CA ALA A 469 -2.25 -13.79 -2.14
C ALA A 469 -1.99 -13.94 -3.66
N VAL A 470 -0.77 -13.71 -4.12
CA VAL A 470 -0.38 -13.75 -5.55
C VAL A 470 0.47 -14.97 -5.86
N ASP A 471 1.51 -15.19 -5.07
CA ASP A 471 2.55 -16.19 -5.32
C ASP A 471 2.20 -17.58 -4.77
N ILE A 472 1.35 -17.65 -3.73
CA ILE A 472 0.79 -18.92 -3.24
C ILE A 472 -0.58 -19.15 -3.87
N GLY A 473 -1.48 -18.17 -3.74
CA GLY A 473 -2.77 -18.21 -4.40
C GLY A 473 -3.79 -17.27 -3.78
N ALA A 474 -4.80 -16.95 -4.56
CA ALA A 474 -5.80 -15.95 -4.19
C ALA A 474 -6.67 -16.37 -2.98
N PHE A 475 -6.73 -17.65 -2.65
CA PHE A 475 -7.42 -18.16 -1.46
C PHE A 475 -6.79 -17.70 -0.12
N ILE A 476 -5.65 -17.00 -0.15
CA ILE A 476 -5.00 -16.38 1.00
C ILE A 476 -5.22 -14.88 0.96
N ASP A 477 -5.66 -14.29 2.08
CA ASP A 477 -5.92 -12.85 2.16
C ASP A 477 -4.68 -12.00 2.53
N ASP A 478 -3.57 -12.65 2.86
CA ASP A 478 -2.33 -11.95 3.17
C ASP A 478 -1.71 -11.35 1.90
N ARG A 479 -1.84 -10.03 1.76
CA ARG A 479 -1.32 -9.25 0.63
C ARG A 479 0.01 -8.55 0.96
N ARG A 480 0.61 -8.81 2.12
CA ARG A 480 1.92 -8.24 2.49
C ARG A 480 3.00 -8.73 1.54
N THR A 481 3.99 -7.88 1.26
CA THR A 481 5.23 -8.28 0.61
C THR A 481 6.17 -8.91 1.64
N LEU A 482 6.19 -10.24 1.71
CA LEU A 482 6.93 -11.03 2.71
C LEU A 482 8.27 -11.52 2.15
N GLY A 483 9.32 -11.50 2.97
CA GLY A 483 10.60 -12.15 2.70
C GLY A 483 10.66 -13.54 3.31
N VAL A 484 11.15 -13.63 4.56
CA VAL A 484 11.24 -14.87 5.33
C VAL A 484 10.65 -14.72 6.71
N LEU A 485 10.08 -15.80 7.25
CA LEU A 485 9.61 -15.86 8.62
C LEU A 485 10.77 -16.28 9.52
N VAL A 486 11.26 -15.34 10.32
CA VAL A 486 12.40 -15.57 11.20
C VAL A 486 11.92 -15.96 12.59
N GLY A 487 12.44 -17.08 13.09
CA GLY A 487 12.30 -17.52 14.47
C GLY A 487 13.48 -17.06 15.32
N ARG A 488 14.27 -18.02 15.82
CA ARG A 488 15.43 -17.73 16.69
C ARG A 488 16.63 -17.22 15.88
N ILE A 489 17.31 -16.20 16.40
CA ILE A 489 18.60 -15.68 15.93
C ILE A 489 19.62 -15.83 17.05
N THR A 490 20.78 -16.42 16.76
CA THR A 490 21.88 -16.55 17.73
C THR A 490 23.19 -16.06 17.13
N LEU A 491 24.01 -15.38 17.92
CA LEU A 491 25.37 -14.99 17.55
C LEU A 491 26.36 -15.78 18.42
N THR A 492 27.31 -16.48 17.79
CA THR A 492 28.41 -17.17 18.45
C THR A 492 29.73 -16.54 18.05
N ASP A 493 30.47 -16.02 19.01
CA ASP A 493 31.85 -15.53 18.85
C ASP A 493 32.75 -16.04 20.00
N ASP A 494 33.93 -15.47 20.15
CA ASP A 494 34.89 -15.77 21.23
C ASP A 494 34.35 -15.44 22.62
N GLN A 495 33.35 -14.55 22.72
CA GLN A 495 32.69 -14.19 23.97
C GLN A 495 31.51 -15.12 24.31
N GLY A 496 31.22 -16.12 23.47
CA GLY A 496 30.20 -17.15 23.68
C GLY A 496 29.02 -17.05 22.72
N THR A 497 27.94 -17.78 23.04
CA THR A 497 26.70 -17.78 22.24
C THR A 497 25.62 -16.94 22.93
N ARG A 498 25.01 -16.02 22.18
CA ARG A 498 23.96 -15.10 22.67
C ARG A 498 22.75 -15.12 21.74
N ASP A 499 21.56 -14.99 22.32
CA ASP A 499 20.32 -14.81 21.57
C ASP A 499 20.15 -13.34 21.16
N ILE A 500 19.73 -13.13 19.92
CA ILE A 500 19.36 -11.80 19.40
C ILE A 500 17.84 -11.80 19.26
N VAL A 501 17.17 -11.02 20.11
CA VAL A 501 15.70 -10.99 20.21
C VAL A 501 15.08 -9.67 19.77
N VAL A 502 15.89 -8.72 19.28
CA VAL A 502 15.43 -7.38 18.89
C VAL A 502 14.30 -7.40 17.85
N HIS A 503 14.29 -8.40 16.96
CA HIS A 503 13.21 -8.56 15.99
C HIS A 503 11.88 -8.93 16.65
N LEU A 504 11.90 -9.53 17.84
CA LEU A 504 10.71 -9.84 18.64
C LEU A 504 10.32 -8.71 19.59
N ASP A 505 11.25 -7.86 20.02
CA ASP A 505 10.99 -6.83 21.04
C ASP A 505 10.62 -5.46 20.44
N ASP A 506 11.24 -5.04 19.34
CA ASP A 506 11.06 -3.72 18.75
C ASP A 506 10.06 -3.74 17.59
N GLU A 507 8.81 -3.35 17.84
CA GLU A 507 7.77 -3.32 16.80
C GLU A 507 8.06 -2.35 15.64
N ALA A 508 8.91 -1.34 15.83
CA ALA A 508 9.28 -0.36 14.81
C ALA A 508 10.54 -0.74 14.01
N LEU A 509 11.08 -1.94 14.22
CA LEU A 509 12.32 -2.40 13.59
C LEU A 509 12.21 -2.45 12.06
N GLU A 510 13.20 -1.86 11.39
CA GLU A 510 13.21 -1.71 9.93
C GLU A 510 13.31 -3.03 9.18
N GLY A 511 12.49 -3.17 8.13
CA GLY A 511 12.51 -4.36 7.28
C GLY A 511 11.74 -5.54 7.85
N TRP A 512 10.92 -5.29 8.89
CA TRP A 512 10.07 -6.28 9.54
C TRP A 512 8.59 -5.87 9.50
N HIS A 513 7.71 -6.84 9.27
CA HIS A 513 6.25 -6.64 9.40
C HIS A 513 5.81 -6.65 10.87
N PRO A 514 4.61 -6.18 11.23
CA PRO A 514 4.06 -6.41 12.57
C PRO A 514 4.12 -7.89 12.98
N ARG A 515 4.26 -8.16 14.28
CA ARG A 515 4.39 -9.53 14.79
C ARG A 515 3.08 -10.29 14.62
N ASP A 516 3.16 -11.46 13.98
CA ASP A 516 2.05 -12.41 13.92
C ASP A 516 1.97 -13.25 15.21
N THR A 517 3.13 -13.54 15.84
CA THR A 517 3.22 -14.25 17.12
C THR A 517 4.37 -13.70 17.99
N SER A 518 4.44 -14.13 19.25
CA SER A 518 5.55 -13.75 20.15
C SER A 518 6.89 -14.42 19.82
N ALA A 519 6.90 -15.48 18.99
CA ALA A 519 8.08 -16.30 18.76
C ALA A 519 8.72 -16.13 17.38
N CYS A 520 8.06 -15.42 16.46
CA CYS A 520 8.56 -15.23 15.10
C CYS A 520 8.02 -13.95 14.45
N ARG A 521 8.70 -13.51 13.41
CA ARG A 521 8.34 -12.30 12.68
C ARG A 521 8.75 -12.38 11.21
N TRP A 522 7.88 -11.90 10.33
CA TRP A 522 8.16 -11.82 8.90
C TRP A 522 9.05 -10.61 8.59
N THR A 523 10.03 -10.83 7.71
CA THR A 523 10.77 -9.74 7.07
C THR A 523 10.02 -9.20 5.85
N SER A 524 10.33 -7.99 5.40
CA SER A 524 9.81 -7.36 4.18
C SER A 524 10.78 -7.42 2.98
N GLY A 525 11.86 -8.20 3.11
CA GLY A 525 12.87 -8.40 2.06
C GLY A 525 14.29 -7.97 2.44
N ALA A 526 14.42 -6.93 3.26
CA ALA A 526 15.70 -6.43 3.75
C ALA A 526 15.55 -6.07 5.24
N ALA A 527 15.78 -7.04 6.12
CA ALA A 527 15.54 -6.93 7.55
C ALA A 527 16.77 -6.43 8.29
N PHE A 528 16.66 -5.25 8.91
CA PHE A 528 17.71 -4.70 9.76
C PHE A 528 17.77 -5.45 11.09
N ILE A 529 18.97 -5.84 11.50
CA ILE A 529 19.24 -6.53 12.76
C ILE A 529 20.41 -5.81 13.46
N PRO A 530 20.14 -4.97 14.47
CA PRO A 530 21.18 -4.41 15.30
C PRO A 530 21.73 -5.48 16.25
N LEU A 531 23.04 -5.50 16.43
CA LEU A 531 23.69 -6.37 17.41
C LEU A 531 23.81 -5.61 18.74
N PRO A 532 23.36 -6.18 19.86
CA PRO A 532 23.48 -5.55 21.17
C PRO A 532 24.93 -5.23 21.56
N PHE A 533 25.87 -6.02 21.02
CA PHE A 533 27.30 -5.88 21.20
C PHE A 533 28.01 -6.12 19.85
N PRO A 534 29.15 -5.46 19.60
CA PRO A 534 29.95 -5.76 18.41
C PRO A 534 30.42 -7.21 18.43
N VAL A 535 30.57 -7.80 17.24
CA VAL A 535 31.18 -9.13 17.07
C VAL A 535 32.62 -9.09 17.55
N GLY A 536 33.05 -10.11 18.30
CA GLY A 536 34.40 -10.17 18.86
C GLY A 536 35.54 -10.14 17.83
N PRO A 537 36.79 -9.94 18.29
CA PRO A 537 37.97 -9.63 17.46
C PRO A 537 38.36 -10.72 16.45
N HIS A 538 37.87 -11.95 16.62
CA HIS A 538 38.12 -13.07 15.72
C HIS A 538 36.95 -13.34 14.75
N GLY A 539 35.95 -12.45 14.72
CA GLY A 539 34.71 -12.67 13.98
C GLY A 539 33.76 -13.63 14.71
N GLY A 540 32.60 -13.87 14.11
CA GLY A 540 31.56 -14.68 14.71
C GLY A 540 30.68 -15.37 13.67
N THR A 541 29.80 -16.25 14.12
CA THR A 541 28.78 -16.89 13.29
C THR A 541 27.40 -16.49 13.81
N MET A 542 26.61 -15.83 12.97
CA MET A 542 25.19 -15.63 13.22
C MET A 542 24.40 -16.80 12.63
N MET A 543 23.61 -17.47 13.45
CA MET A 543 22.67 -18.51 13.03
C MET A 543 21.24 -17.96 13.07
N ILE A 544 20.48 -18.20 12.02
CA ILE A 544 19.09 -17.78 11.88
C ILE A 544 18.22 -19.00 11.60
N THR A 545 17.11 -19.13 12.31
CA THR A 545 16.09 -20.14 12.04
C THR A 545 15.00 -19.55 11.14
N ILE A 546 14.87 -20.09 9.93
CA ILE A 546 13.86 -19.71 8.94
C ILE A 546 12.69 -20.67 9.02
N LEU A 547 11.55 -20.21 9.51
CA LEU A 547 10.36 -21.04 9.73
C LEU A 547 9.49 -21.18 8.48
N ASP A 548 9.55 -20.19 7.58
CA ASP A 548 8.80 -20.16 6.33
C ASP A 548 9.44 -19.17 5.35
N SER A 549 9.19 -19.34 4.05
CA SER A 549 9.78 -18.52 3.00
C SER A 549 9.00 -18.58 1.68
N ALA A 550 9.44 -17.79 0.69
CA ALA A 550 8.86 -17.78 -0.64
C ALA A 550 8.82 -19.19 -1.29
N PRO A 551 7.76 -19.53 -2.02
CA PRO A 551 7.70 -20.78 -2.77
C PRO A 551 8.82 -20.85 -3.83
N CYS A 552 9.38 -22.05 -4.06
CA CYS A 552 10.42 -22.26 -5.06
C CYS A 552 9.90 -21.86 -6.47
N PRO A 553 10.64 -21.06 -7.25
CA PRO A 553 10.24 -20.76 -8.62
C PRO A 553 10.16 -22.05 -9.44
N LEU A 554 9.11 -22.18 -10.25
CA LEU A 554 9.01 -23.26 -11.24
C LEU A 554 10.20 -23.16 -12.21
N GLY A 555 11.08 -24.16 -12.22
CA GLY A 555 12.03 -24.36 -13.32
C GLY A 555 13.53 -24.11 -13.05
N THR A 556 13.99 -23.82 -11.84
CA THR A 556 15.45 -23.70 -11.58
C THR A 556 16.03 -24.89 -10.81
N THR A 557 15.97 -26.08 -11.40
CA THR A 557 16.95 -27.15 -11.10
C THR A 557 18.23 -26.94 -11.92
N ARG A 558 18.84 -25.74 -11.82
CA ARG A 558 20.21 -25.43 -12.27
C ARG A 558 20.55 -23.97 -11.92
N PHE A 559 21.64 -23.79 -11.19
CA PHE A 559 22.30 -22.50 -10.99
C PHE A 559 22.72 -21.91 -12.35
N PRO A 560 22.58 -20.60 -12.59
CA PRO A 560 23.36 -19.93 -13.63
C PRO A 560 24.82 -19.89 -13.17
N ALA A 561 25.71 -20.54 -13.93
CA ALA A 561 27.14 -20.71 -13.62
C ALA A 561 28.00 -19.43 -13.79
N HIS A 562 27.44 -18.22 -13.64
CA HIS A 562 28.14 -16.98 -14.01
C HIS A 562 28.46 -16.01 -12.87
N LEU A 563 28.55 -16.47 -11.62
CA LEU A 563 29.04 -15.66 -10.49
C LEU A 563 30.12 -16.36 -9.65
N ALA A 564 30.91 -17.25 -10.27
CA ALA A 564 32.11 -17.83 -9.69
C ALA A 564 33.32 -17.61 -10.61
N ALA A 565 33.69 -16.34 -10.81
CA ALA A 565 35.03 -15.91 -11.23
C ALA A 565 35.07 -14.37 -11.32
N ALA A 566 35.48 -13.72 -10.23
CA ALA A 566 36.22 -12.46 -10.21
C ALA A 566 36.77 -12.27 -8.79
#